data_AF-A0A366XJ66-F1
#
_entry.id   AF-A0A366XJ66-F1
#
_cell.length_a   1.000
_cell.length_b   1.000
_cell.length_c   1.000
_cell.angle_alpha   90.00
_cell.angle_beta   90.00
_cell.angle_gamma   90.00
#
_symmetry.space_group_name_H-M   'P 1'
#
loop_
_entity.id
_entity.type
_entity.pdbx_description
1 polymer ?
#
loop_
_entity_poly.entity_id
_entity_poly.type
_entity_poly.pdbx_seq_one_letter_code
_entity_poly.pdbx_strand_id
1 'polypeptide(L)'
;MTPLIDNTPHLNDELLPLLGATLISIQEVEYHLYKAIQNLCKDAHSNNIQTIKAMTSDQFLKGTTVEVKPTLLLLQNEFSDKLPISVDDISNFIYHRNLVTHSFWHAINPDVRESEKLADPLLFLQKLYAQCEEWISLIKR
;
A
#
# COMPACT_ATOMS: atom_id res chain seq x y z
N MET A 1 14.51 -33.65 -27.13
CA MET A 1 13.72 -33.12 -26.00
C MET A 1 14.54 -31.99 -25.41
N THR A 2 14.27 -30.75 -25.82
CA THR A 2 15.04 -29.58 -25.38
C THR A 2 14.68 -29.32 -23.91
N PRO A 3 15.65 -29.14 -23.00
CA PRO A 3 15.33 -28.83 -21.61
C PRO A 3 14.59 -27.49 -21.59
N LEU A 4 13.45 -27.45 -20.89
CA LEU A 4 12.80 -26.20 -20.50
C LEU A 4 13.81 -25.50 -19.58
N ILE A 5 14.42 -24.43 -20.08
CA ILE A 5 15.25 -23.56 -19.26
C ILE A 5 14.28 -22.88 -18.31
N ASP A 6 14.37 -23.23 -17.03
CA ASP A 6 13.62 -22.59 -15.97
C ASP A 6 14.18 -21.17 -15.78
N ASN A 7 13.58 -20.19 -16.46
CA ASN A 7 13.91 -18.77 -16.31
C ASN A 7 13.16 -18.13 -15.13
N THR A 8 12.56 -18.94 -14.26
CA THR A 8 11.86 -18.45 -13.09
C THR A 8 12.84 -17.65 -12.21
N PRO A 9 12.50 -16.40 -11.85
CA PRO A 9 13.31 -15.65 -10.90
C PRO A 9 13.40 -16.46 -9.62
N HIS A 10 14.59 -16.94 -9.28
CA HIS A 10 14.81 -17.52 -7.97
C HIS A 10 14.65 -16.38 -6.96
N LEU A 11 13.55 -16.41 -6.19
CA LEU A 11 13.43 -15.62 -4.98
C LEU A 11 14.60 -16.04 -4.09
N ASN A 12 15.65 -15.23 -4.09
CA ASN A 12 16.84 -15.52 -3.33
C ASN A 12 16.57 -15.37 -1.82
N ASP A 13 17.51 -15.84 -1.01
CA ASP A 13 17.39 -15.87 0.46
C ASP A 13 17.22 -14.47 1.09
N GLU A 14 17.47 -13.39 0.34
CA GLU A 14 17.28 -12.00 0.80
C GLU A 14 15.90 -11.45 0.41
N LEU A 15 15.42 -11.76 -0.81
CA LEU A 15 14.21 -11.18 -1.36
C LEU A 15 12.95 -11.73 -0.69
N LEU A 16 12.92 -13.02 -0.35
CA LEU A 16 11.74 -13.63 0.28
C LEU A 16 11.49 -13.12 1.71
N PRO A 17 12.49 -13.06 2.61
CA PRO A 17 12.31 -12.43 3.92
C PRO A 17 11.91 -10.95 3.81
N LEU A 18 12.54 -10.20 2.90
CA LEU A 18 12.21 -8.79 2.71
C LEU A 18 10.78 -8.60 2.17
N LEU A 19 10.33 -9.44 1.25
CA LEU A 19 8.94 -9.43 0.77
C LEU A 19 7.97 -9.70 1.92
N GLY A 20 8.27 -10.69 2.77
CA GLY A 20 7.48 -10.99 3.97
C GLY A 20 7.42 -9.81 4.94
N ALA A 21 8.55 -9.19 5.24
CA ALA A 21 8.62 -8.00 6.09
C ALA A 21 7.82 -6.83 5.50
N THR A 22 7.96 -6.59 4.19
CA THR A 22 7.23 -5.54 3.46
C THR A 22 5.72 -5.76 3.51
N LEU A 23 5.25 -7.00 3.30
CA LEU A 23 3.83 -7.35 3.38
C LEU A 23 3.24 -7.12 4.77
N ILE A 24 4.02 -7.33 5.83
CA ILE A 24 3.60 -7.04 7.21
C ILE A 24 3.56 -5.53 7.45
N SER A 25 4.62 -4.79 7.12
CA SER A 25 4.66 -3.34 7.33
C SER A 25 3.59 -2.60 6.52
N ILE A 26 3.23 -3.08 5.32
CA ILE A 26 2.06 -2.58 4.56
C ILE A 26 0.78 -2.69 5.39
N GLN A 27 0.51 -3.87 5.97
CA GLN A 27 -0.70 -4.08 6.80
C GLN A 27 -0.68 -3.19 8.04
N GLU A 28 0.49 -2.97 8.64
CA GLU A 28 0.63 -2.05 9.76
C GLU A 28 0.32 -0.61 9.35
N VAL A 29 0.84 -0.12 8.21
CA VAL A 29 0.51 1.21 7.69
C VAL A 29 -1.00 1.35 7.48
N GLU A 30 -1.64 0.39 6.81
CA GLU A 30 -3.10 0.41 6.57
C GLU A 30 -3.89 0.53 7.88
N TYR A 31 -3.55 -0.32 8.86
CA TYR A 31 -4.23 -0.35 10.14
C TYR A 31 -4.01 0.92 10.97
N HIS A 32 -2.78 1.44 10.99
CA HIS A 32 -2.46 2.66 11.72
C HIS A 32 -3.09 3.89 11.08
N LEU A 33 -3.06 3.98 9.75
CA LEU A 33 -3.72 5.05 9.01
C LEU A 33 -5.23 5.02 9.25
N TYR A 34 -5.86 3.84 9.18
CA TYR A 34 -7.27 3.66 9.53
C TYR A 34 -7.57 4.22 10.92
N LYS A 35 -6.79 3.85 11.94
CA LYS A 35 -7.00 4.34 13.31
C LYS A 35 -6.85 5.85 13.43
N ALA A 36 -5.83 6.44 12.79
CA ALA A 36 -5.62 7.88 12.79
C ALA A 36 -6.81 8.61 12.16
N ILE A 37 -7.28 8.15 11.00
CA ILE A 37 -8.46 8.72 10.33
C ILE A 37 -9.73 8.54 11.17
N GLN A 38 -9.97 7.36 11.76
CA GLN A 38 -11.12 7.15 12.63
C GLN A 38 -11.11 8.10 13.84
N ASN A 39 -9.94 8.43 14.37
CA ASN A 39 -9.83 9.42 15.44
C ASN A 39 -10.20 10.83 14.93
N LEU A 40 -9.70 11.25 13.78
CA LEU A 40 -10.10 12.52 13.16
C LEU A 40 -11.61 12.59 12.88
N CYS A 41 -12.22 11.47 12.49
CA CYS A 41 -13.67 11.36 12.25
C CYS A 41 -14.52 11.47 13.52
N LYS A 42 -13.96 11.29 14.73
CA LYS A 42 -14.71 11.50 15.98
C LYS A 42 -15.01 12.98 16.22
N ASP A 43 -14.09 13.85 15.82
CA ASP A 43 -14.19 15.29 16.02
C ASP A 43 -14.89 16.00 14.85
N ALA A 44 -15.03 15.31 13.71
CA ALA A 44 -15.69 15.82 12.53
C ALA A 44 -17.22 15.71 12.62
N HIS A 45 -17.91 16.80 12.26
CA HIS A 45 -19.37 16.91 12.31
C HIS A 45 -20.03 16.87 10.93
N SER A 46 -19.25 16.68 9.85
CA SER A 46 -19.79 16.68 8.49
C SER A 46 -20.57 15.38 8.20
N ASN A 47 -21.66 15.49 7.44
CA ASN A 47 -22.41 14.31 7.00
C ASN A 47 -21.60 13.46 6.01
N ASN A 48 -20.66 14.06 5.28
CA ASN A 48 -19.85 13.37 4.29
C ASN A 48 -18.91 12.34 4.94
N ILE A 49 -18.42 12.61 6.15
CA ILE A 49 -17.47 11.72 6.85
C ILE A 49 -18.13 10.50 7.50
N GLN A 50 -19.46 10.48 7.63
CA GLN A 50 -20.18 9.35 8.24
C GLN A 50 -19.91 8.04 7.50
N THR A 51 -19.76 8.10 6.18
CA THR A 51 -19.41 6.94 5.36
C THR A 51 -18.04 6.37 5.76
N ILE A 52 -17.03 7.22 5.96
CA ILE A 52 -15.69 6.80 6.40
C ILE A 52 -15.74 6.27 7.84
N LYS A 53 -16.48 6.94 8.72
CA LYS A 53 -16.68 6.52 10.12
C LYS A 53 -17.33 5.14 10.25
N ALA A 54 -18.15 4.76 9.29
CA ALA A 54 -18.81 3.45 9.25
C ALA A 54 -17.95 2.33 8.64
N MET A 55 -16.83 2.65 7.98
CA MET A 55 -15.94 1.64 7.38
C MET A 55 -15.19 0.87 8.46
N THR A 56 -15.00 -0.43 8.25
CA THR A 56 -14.03 -1.23 9.00
C THR A 56 -12.61 -1.01 8.48
N SER A 57 -11.59 -1.50 9.21
CA SER A 57 -10.20 -1.51 8.73
C SER A 57 -10.05 -2.17 7.37
N ASP A 58 -10.77 -3.27 7.14
CA ASP A 58 -10.64 -4.08 5.93
C ASP A 58 -11.36 -3.45 4.72
N GLN A 59 -12.29 -2.54 4.97
CA GLN A 59 -12.98 -1.77 3.93
C GLN A 59 -12.24 -0.48 3.60
N PHE A 60 -11.57 0.10 4.60
CA PHE A 60 -10.83 1.34 4.46
C PHE A 60 -9.68 1.18 3.45
N LEU A 61 -9.66 2.04 2.42
CA LEU A 61 -8.69 2.01 1.32
C LEU A 61 -8.61 0.68 0.55
N LYS A 62 -9.64 -0.16 0.61
CA LYS A 62 -9.66 -1.40 -0.17
C LYS A 62 -9.83 -1.12 -1.66
N GLY A 63 -8.98 -1.75 -2.47
CA GLY A 63 -9.04 -1.70 -3.94
C GLY A 63 -7.89 -0.92 -4.56
N THR A 64 -8.09 -0.54 -5.82
CA THR A 64 -7.16 0.24 -6.63
C THR A 64 -7.20 1.72 -6.29
N THR A 65 -6.18 2.47 -6.72
CA THR A 65 -6.16 3.94 -6.57
C THR A 65 -7.37 4.61 -7.22
N VAL A 66 -7.90 4.04 -8.31
CA VAL A 66 -9.11 4.53 -9.00
C VAL A 66 -10.35 4.34 -8.13
N GLU A 67 -10.52 3.16 -7.56
CA GLU A 67 -11.68 2.83 -6.72
C GLU A 67 -11.68 3.61 -5.41
N VAL A 68 -10.49 3.86 -4.85
CA VAL A 68 -10.34 4.56 -3.55
C VAL A 68 -10.30 6.09 -3.71
N LYS A 69 -10.13 6.61 -4.93
CA LYS A 69 -10.06 8.06 -5.21
C LYS A 69 -11.18 8.90 -4.56
N PRO A 70 -12.46 8.50 -4.56
CA PRO A 70 -13.51 9.26 -3.88
C PRO A 70 -13.26 9.41 -2.38
N THR A 71 -12.77 8.35 -1.73
CA THR A 71 -12.39 8.37 -0.32
C THR A 71 -11.22 9.31 -0.08
N LEU A 72 -10.19 9.29 -0.92
CA LEU A 72 -9.03 10.19 -0.79
C LEU A 72 -9.43 11.66 -0.95
N LEU A 73 -10.29 11.99 -1.91
CA LEU A 73 -10.80 13.35 -2.08
C LEU A 73 -11.60 13.82 -0.86
N LEU A 74 -12.41 12.94 -0.28
CA LEU A 74 -13.15 13.25 0.94
C LEU A 74 -12.19 13.53 2.11
N LEU A 75 -11.15 12.71 2.29
CA LEU A 75 -10.13 12.93 3.32
C LEU A 75 -9.38 14.25 3.13
N GLN A 76 -8.99 14.57 1.89
CA GLN A 76 -8.32 15.83 1.56
C GLN A 76 -9.19 17.03 1.93
N ASN A 77 -10.47 17.00 1.56
CA ASN A 77 -11.40 18.12 1.77
C ASN A 77 -11.74 18.34 3.25
N GLU A 78 -11.84 17.28 4.04
CA GLU A 78 -12.29 17.36 5.43
C GLU A 78 -11.12 17.56 6.41
N PHE A 79 -9.97 16.97 6.12
CA PHE A 79 -8.85 16.92 7.07
C PHE A 79 -7.61 17.67 6.59
N SER A 80 -7.34 17.76 5.28
CA SER A 80 -6.15 18.40 4.68
C SER A 80 -4.90 18.27 5.57
N ASP A 81 -4.53 19.34 6.27
CA ASP A 81 -3.31 19.50 7.06
C ASP A 81 -3.30 18.68 8.36
N LYS A 82 -4.44 18.08 8.74
CA LYS A 82 -4.57 17.17 9.88
C LYS A 82 -4.25 15.72 9.52
N LEU A 83 -4.13 15.41 8.23
CA LEU A 83 -3.75 14.06 7.80
C LEU A 83 -2.28 13.80 8.19
N PRO A 84 -1.96 12.62 8.76
CA PRO A 84 -0.58 12.30 9.15
C PRO A 84 0.35 12.13 7.94
N ILE A 85 -0.20 11.80 6.77
CA ILE A 85 0.47 11.67 5.48
C ILE A 85 -0.44 12.23 4.39
N SER A 86 0.15 12.75 3.30
CA SER A 86 -0.63 13.39 2.23
C SER A 86 -1.49 12.38 1.47
N VAL A 87 -2.58 12.83 0.84
CA VAL A 87 -3.41 11.93 0.01
C VAL A 87 -2.68 11.40 -1.22
N ASP A 88 -1.71 12.14 -1.74
CA ASP A 88 -0.84 11.69 -2.83
C ASP A 88 0.06 10.54 -2.36
N ASP A 89 0.63 10.66 -1.16
CA ASP A 89 1.41 9.58 -0.53
C ASP A 89 0.55 8.34 -0.27
N ILE A 90 -0.69 8.51 0.23
CA ILE A 90 -1.64 7.40 0.43
C ILE A 90 -1.98 6.75 -0.92
N SER A 91 -2.16 7.53 -1.99
CA SER A 91 -2.44 7.00 -3.32
C SER A 91 -1.27 6.17 -3.85
N ASN A 92 -0.04 6.69 -3.72
CA ASN A 92 1.18 5.98 -4.10
C ASN A 92 1.38 4.71 -3.27
N PHE A 93 1.07 4.77 -1.97
CA PHE A 93 1.08 3.61 -1.09
C PHE A 93 0.12 2.51 -1.58
N ILE A 94 -1.13 2.86 -1.88
CA ILE A 94 -2.14 1.92 -2.37
C ILE A 94 -1.67 1.22 -3.65
N TYR A 95 -1.05 1.98 -4.57
CA TYR A 95 -0.47 1.44 -5.79
C TYR A 95 0.65 0.43 -5.49
N HIS A 96 1.65 0.80 -4.68
CA HIS A 96 2.75 -0.10 -4.33
C HIS A 96 2.28 -1.32 -3.55
N ARG A 97 1.34 -1.15 -2.61
CA ARG A 97 0.68 -2.24 -1.88
C ARG A 97 0.07 -3.23 -2.86
N ASN A 98 -0.72 -2.76 -3.83
CA ASN A 98 -1.36 -3.63 -4.82
C ASN A 98 -0.35 -4.34 -5.72
N LEU A 99 0.74 -3.67 -6.09
CA LEU A 99 1.84 -4.30 -6.83
C LEU A 99 2.42 -5.46 -6.01
N VAL A 100 2.76 -5.22 -4.74
CA VAL A 100 3.35 -6.25 -3.85
C VAL A 100 2.37 -7.39 -3.55
N THR A 101 1.11 -7.10 -3.26
CA THR A 101 0.13 -8.10 -2.81
C THR A 101 -0.48 -8.91 -3.94
N HIS A 102 -0.63 -8.33 -5.14
CA HIS A 102 -1.40 -8.96 -6.22
C HIS A 102 -0.59 -9.24 -7.48
N SER A 103 0.52 -8.53 -7.70
CA SER A 103 1.22 -8.57 -9.00
C SER A 103 2.72 -8.79 -8.89
N PHE A 104 3.29 -8.94 -7.69
CA PHE A 104 4.74 -8.96 -7.48
C PHE A 104 5.41 -10.06 -8.30
N TRP A 105 4.87 -11.28 -8.26
CA TRP A 105 5.41 -12.40 -9.03
C TRP A 105 5.44 -12.12 -10.54
N HIS A 106 4.35 -11.57 -11.08
CA HIS A 106 4.29 -11.19 -12.49
C HIS A 106 5.28 -10.07 -12.81
N ALA A 107 5.45 -9.13 -11.89
CA ALA A 107 6.32 -7.96 -12.07
C ALA A 107 7.80 -8.30 -12.11
N ILE A 108 8.22 -9.36 -11.40
CA ILE A 108 9.61 -9.82 -11.38
C ILE A 108 9.89 -10.94 -12.39
N ASN A 109 8.87 -11.60 -12.92
CA ASN A 109 9.03 -12.73 -13.83
C ASN A 109 9.10 -12.26 -15.30
N PRO A 110 10.20 -12.52 -16.03
CA PRO A 110 10.37 -12.04 -17.40
C PRO A 110 9.36 -12.63 -18.39
N ASP A 111 8.79 -13.80 -18.11
CA ASP A 111 7.93 -14.53 -19.05
C ASP A 111 6.48 -14.00 -19.12
N VAL A 112 6.08 -13.13 -18.19
CA VAL A 112 4.73 -12.54 -18.16
C VAL A 112 4.70 -11.25 -19.01
N ARG A 113 4.22 -11.30 -20.25
CA ARG A 113 4.39 -10.18 -21.21
C ARG A 113 3.55 -8.93 -20.93
N GLU A 114 2.38 -9.07 -20.31
CA GLU A 114 1.39 -7.99 -20.16
C GLU A 114 1.41 -7.32 -18.78
N SER A 115 2.40 -7.64 -17.94
CA SER A 115 2.52 -7.03 -16.62
C SER A 115 3.47 -5.84 -16.63
N GLU A 116 3.22 -4.88 -15.76
CA GLU A 116 4.25 -3.95 -15.31
C GLU A 116 5.51 -4.73 -14.88
N LYS A 117 6.71 -4.20 -15.14
CA LYS A 117 7.97 -4.83 -14.80
C LYS A 117 8.74 -4.03 -13.78
N LEU A 118 9.17 -4.70 -12.71
CA LEU A 118 10.10 -4.14 -11.74
C LEU A 118 11.53 -4.33 -12.24
N ALA A 119 12.21 -3.21 -12.50
CA ALA A 119 13.60 -3.22 -12.94
C ALA A 119 14.56 -3.77 -11.86
N ASP A 120 14.30 -3.43 -10.60
CA ASP A 120 15.07 -3.90 -9.44
C ASP A 120 14.11 -4.21 -8.28
N PRO A 121 13.68 -5.49 -8.14
CA PRO A 121 12.73 -5.88 -7.11
C PRO A 121 13.26 -5.74 -5.68
N LEU A 122 14.57 -5.94 -5.48
CA LEU A 122 15.20 -5.85 -4.17
C LEU A 122 15.20 -4.39 -3.70
N LEU A 123 15.69 -3.48 -4.53
CA LEU A 123 15.70 -2.05 -4.22
C LEU A 123 14.30 -1.49 -4.03
N PHE A 124 13.34 -1.95 -4.84
CA PHE A 124 11.94 -1.57 -4.70
C PHE A 124 11.39 -1.94 -3.31
N LEU A 125 11.55 -3.20 -2.89
CA LEU A 125 11.08 -3.65 -1.58
C LEU A 125 11.82 -2.95 -0.43
N GLN A 126 13.14 -2.74 -0.54
CA GLN A 126 13.91 -2.02 0.49
C GLN A 126 13.37 -0.60 0.70
N LYS A 127 13.08 0.11 -0.39
CA LYS A 127 12.52 1.47 -0.34
C LYS A 127 11.11 1.48 0.24
N LEU A 128 10.24 0.58 -0.23
CA LEU A 128 8.86 0.51 0.25
C LEU A 128 8.80 0.12 1.72
N TYR A 129 9.61 -0.84 2.15
CA TYR A 129 9.72 -1.25 3.55
C TYR A 129 10.16 -0.07 4.43
N ALA A 130 11.25 0.62 4.06
CA ALA A 130 11.73 1.79 4.79
C ALA A 130 10.68 2.92 4.86
N GLN A 131 9.95 3.15 3.76
CA GLN A 131 8.87 4.12 3.72
C GLN A 131 7.70 3.73 4.64
N CYS A 132 7.35 2.44 4.71
CA CYS A 132 6.34 1.95 5.64
C CYS A 132 6.76 2.20 7.10
N GLU A 133 8.01 1.89 7.46
CA GLU A 133 8.54 2.14 8.82
C GLU A 133 8.51 3.63 9.20
N GLU A 134 8.87 4.50 8.26
CA GLU A 134 8.78 5.95 8.43
C GLU A 134 7.33 6.40 8.67
N TRP A 135 6.39 5.96 7.83
CA TRP A 135 4.99 6.32 7.96
C TRP A 135 4.34 5.76 9.21
N ILE A 136 4.64 4.52 9.59
CA ILE A 136 4.19 3.94 10.87
C ILE A 136 4.64 4.83 12.02
N SER A 137 5.89 5.30 11.98
CA SER A 137 6.44 6.21 12.99
C SER A 137 5.78 7.58 12.99
N LEU A 138 5.41 8.13 11.82
CA LEU A 138 4.70 9.41 11.72
C LEU A 138 3.25 9.30 12.20
N ILE A 139 2.53 8.23 11.83
CA ILE A 139 1.11 8.04 12.14
C ILE A 139 0.91 7.71 13.64
N LYS A 140 1.88 7.07 14.29
CA LYS A 140 1.83 6.72 15.72
C LYS A 140 2.17 7.89 16.67
N ARG A 141 2.69 9.01 16.17
CA ARG A 141 3.01 10.21 16.97
C ARG A 141 1.74 10.95 17.38
#